data_AF-A0A2V7VIY8-F1
#
_entry.id   AF-A0A2V7VIY8-F1
#
_cell.length_a   1.000
_cell.length_b   1.000
_cell.length_c   1.000
_cell.angle_alpha   90.00
_cell.angle_beta   90.00
_cell.angle_gamma   90.00
#
_symmetry.space_group_name_H-M   'P 1'
#
loop_
_entity.id
_entity.type
_entity.pdbx_description
1 polymer ?
#
loop_
_entity_poly.entity_id
_entity_poly.type
_entity_poly.pdbx_seq_one_letter_code
_entity_poly.pdbx_strand_id
1 'polypeptide(L)'
;TGRPFTVTASGASLNAPGNGQTADLVGTPNQVGGIGSANPFYDKSAWARVTEVRFGNTGRNSVRGPSWTNLDLSLFRRFPIKKVTLEARIEAFNVTNTPHFGQRQLRLAARLSF
;
A
#
# COMPACT_ATOMS: atom_id res chain seq x y z
N THR A 1 9.44 2.76 5.75
CA THR A 1 8.19 2.09 6.20
C THR A 1 7.07 2.47 5.27
N GLY A 2 6.22 1.53 4.84
CA GLY A 2 5.16 1.81 3.88
C GLY A 2 3.96 2.57 4.45
N ARG A 3 3.04 3.00 3.58
CA ARG A 3 1.90 3.84 3.97
C ARG A 3 0.92 3.06 4.87
N PRO A 4 0.37 3.71 5.91
CA PRO A 4 -0.67 3.10 6.74
C PRO A 4 -1.94 2.80 5.94
N PHE A 5 -2.64 1.72 6.30
CA PHE A 5 -3.97 1.42 5.78
C PHE A 5 -4.84 0.68 6.80
N THR A 6 -6.14 0.69 6.53
CA THR A 6 -7.17 -0.01 7.29
C THR A 6 -7.56 -1.28 6.53
N VAL A 7 -7.70 -2.39 7.24
CA VAL A 7 -8.25 -3.63 6.68
C VAL A 7 -9.76 -3.54 6.67
N THR A 8 -10.37 -3.72 5.50
CA THR A 8 -11.81 -3.60 5.30
C THR A 8 -12.47 -4.94 5.02
N ALA A 9 -13.75 -5.04 5.35
CA ALA A 9 -14.58 -6.20 5.03
C ALA A 9 -15.86 -5.75 4.29
N SER A 10 -16.70 -6.72 3.92
CA SER A 10 -18.01 -6.43 3.34
C SER A 10 -18.92 -5.75 4.36
N GLY A 11 -19.55 -4.63 4.01
CA GLY A 11 -20.59 -3.99 4.83
C GLY A 11 -21.95 -4.69 4.80
N ALA A 12 -22.05 -5.90 4.25
CA ALA A 12 -23.34 -6.58 4.09
C ALA A 12 -24.08 -6.87 5.41
N SER A 13 -23.36 -7.16 6.50
CA SER A 13 -23.96 -7.29 7.85
C SER A 13 -24.02 -5.97 8.60
N LEU A 14 -23.36 -4.92 8.10
CA LEU A 14 -23.24 -3.64 8.77
C LEU A 14 -24.52 -2.84 8.49
N ASN A 15 -25.44 -2.81 9.45
CA ASN A 15 -26.67 -2.02 9.41
C ASN A 15 -26.40 -0.51 9.62
N ALA A 16 -25.41 0.03 8.90
CA ALA A 16 -25.02 1.43 8.93
C ALA A 16 -24.77 1.91 7.49
N PRO A 17 -25.84 2.27 6.74
CA PRO A 17 -25.73 2.73 5.36
C PRO A 17 -24.75 3.90 5.23
N GLY A 18 -23.97 3.93 4.15
CA GLY A 18 -22.96 4.95 3.90
C GLY A 18 -21.66 4.82 4.72
N ASN A 19 -21.55 3.82 5.61
CA ASN A 19 -20.33 3.59 6.40
C ASN A 19 -19.48 2.45 5.82
N GLY A 20 -18.16 2.61 5.92
CA GLY A 20 -17.20 1.56 5.55
C GLY A 20 -17.01 0.54 6.67
N GLN A 21 -16.99 -0.76 6.33
CA GLN A 21 -16.80 -1.84 7.30
C GLN A 21 -15.31 -2.18 7.51
N THR A 22 -14.88 -2.28 8.76
CA THR A 22 -13.57 -2.81 9.17
C THR A 22 -13.65 -4.33 9.35
N ALA A 23 -12.55 -5.03 9.13
CA ALA A 23 -12.45 -6.46 9.44
C ALA A 23 -12.22 -6.68 10.95
N ASP A 24 -12.50 -7.88 11.44
CA ASP A 24 -12.04 -8.31 12.76
C ASP A 24 -10.62 -8.83 12.67
N LEU A 25 -9.76 -8.39 13.58
CA LEU A 25 -8.47 -8.97 13.85
C LEU A 25 -8.67 -10.15 14.82
N VAL A 26 -8.45 -11.36 14.31
CA VAL A 26 -8.66 -12.63 15.04
C VAL A 26 -7.35 -13.37 15.31
N GLY A 27 -6.24 -12.89 14.76
CA GLY A 27 -4.90 -13.43 14.97
C GLY A 27 -3.84 -12.35 14.87
N THR A 28 -2.56 -12.73 14.96
CA THR A 28 -1.44 -11.79 14.82
C THR A 28 -1.17 -11.48 13.35
N PRO A 29 -1.18 -10.20 12.91
CA PRO A 29 -0.82 -9.84 11.54
C PRO A 29 0.58 -10.29 11.18
N ASN A 30 0.71 -11.16 10.18
CA ASN A 30 2.00 -11.60 9.66
C ASN A 30 2.28 -10.99 8.28
N GLN A 31 3.43 -10.32 8.14
CA GLN A 31 3.91 -9.77 6.87
C GLN A 31 4.65 -10.87 6.11
N VAL A 32 4.03 -11.38 5.05
CA VAL A 32 4.63 -12.43 4.20
C VAL A 32 5.38 -11.87 2.99
N GLY A 33 5.31 -10.55 2.76
CA GLY A 33 6.15 -9.84 1.78
C GLY A 33 5.70 -9.96 0.32
N GLY A 34 4.60 -10.68 0.05
CA GLY A 34 4.05 -10.83 -1.29
C GLY A 34 3.57 -9.53 -1.93
N ILE A 35 3.51 -9.49 -3.26
CA ILE A 35 2.95 -8.39 -4.03
C ILE A 35 1.81 -8.92 -4.91
N GLY A 36 0.63 -8.32 -4.78
CA GLY A 36 -0.55 -8.64 -5.58
C GLY A 36 -1.60 -9.49 -4.86
N SER A 37 -2.64 -9.92 -5.58
CA SER A 37 -3.76 -10.70 -5.02
C SER A 37 -3.42 -12.18 -4.82
N ALA A 38 -2.60 -12.74 -5.72
CA ALA A 38 -2.15 -14.12 -5.69
C ALA A 38 -1.08 -14.37 -4.61
N ASN A 39 -0.25 -13.37 -4.34
CA ASN A 39 0.74 -13.38 -3.27
C ASN A 39 0.55 -12.12 -2.41
N PRO A 40 -0.37 -12.14 -1.43
CA PRO A 40 -0.70 -10.94 -0.66
C PRO A 40 0.48 -10.53 0.24
N PHE A 41 0.59 -9.23 0.54
CA PHE A 41 1.64 -8.71 1.41
C PHE A 41 1.48 -9.14 2.88
N TYR A 42 0.25 -9.44 3.29
CA TYR A 42 -0.10 -9.97 4.59
C TYR A 42 -0.81 -11.31 4.46
N ASP A 43 -0.61 -12.20 5.44
CA ASP A 43 -1.47 -13.36 5.61
C ASP A 43 -2.88 -12.90 6.00
N LYS A 44 -3.87 -13.32 5.21
CA LYS A 44 -5.28 -12.96 5.41
C LYS A 44 -5.89 -13.68 6.61
N SER A 45 -5.30 -14.77 7.10
CA SER A 45 -5.80 -15.57 8.21
C SER A 45 -5.93 -14.78 9.52
N ALA A 46 -5.13 -13.72 9.69
CA ALA A 46 -5.19 -12.84 10.85
C ALA A 46 -6.48 -12.01 10.91
N TRP A 47 -7.22 -11.90 9.79
CA TRP A 47 -8.47 -11.15 9.73
C TRP A 47 -9.67 -12.02 9.36
N ALA A 48 -10.78 -11.76 10.05
CA ALA A 48 -12.07 -12.35 9.77
C ALA A 48 -13.09 -11.30 9.34
N ARG A 49 -14.17 -11.79 8.75
CA ARG A 49 -15.31 -10.99 8.31
C ARG A 49 -16.22 -10.80 9.49
N VAL A 50 -16.72 -9.59 9.66
CA VAL A 50 -17.79 -9.35 10.61
C VAL A 50 -19.08 -9.87 10.00
N THR A 51 -19.76 -10.76 10.71
CA THR A 51 -21.08 -11.29 10.33
C THR A 51 -22.21 -10.75 11.19
N GLU A 52 -21.89 -10.11 12.32
CA GLU A 52 -22.89 -9.43 13.15
C GLU A 52 -23.12 -7.98 12.72
N VAL A 53 -24.15 -7.36 13.31
CA VAL A 53 -24.51 -5.95 13.13
C VAL A 53 -23.60 -5.06 13.98
N ARG A 54 -22.31 -5.01 13.63
CA ARG A 54 -21.31 -4.16 14.28
C ARG A 54 -20.16 -3.83 13.35
N PHE A 55 -19.30 -2.91 13.78
CA PHE A 55 -18.00 -2.70 13.16
C PHE A 55 -17.00 -3.79 13.57
N GLY A 56 -16.01 -4.02 12.72
CA GLY A 56 -14.87 -4.86 13.05
C GLY A 56 -13.94 -4.20 14.06
N ASN A 57 -13.23 -5.00 14.86
CA ASN A 57 -12.34 -4.50 15.92
C ASN A 57 -10.98 -3.96 15.40
N THR A 58 -10.68 -4.07 14.09
CA THR A 58 -9.42 -3.57 13.54
C THR A 58 -9.38 -2.05 13.54
N GLY A 59 -8.35 -1.47 14.16
CA GLY A 59 -8.14 -0.02 14.17
C GLY A 59 -7.91 0.58 12.78
N ARG A 60 -8.34 1.83 12.59
CA ARG A 60 -8.05 2.60 11.37
C ARG A 60 -6.54 2.82 11.22
N ASN A 61 -5.99 2.64 10.03
CA ASN A 61 -4.56 2.87 9.73
C ASN A 61 -3.58 2.03 10.58
N SER A 62 -4.06 0.91 11.13
CA SER A 62 -3.32 0.03 12.05
C SER A 62 -2.22 -0.80 11.37
N VAL A 63 -2.29 -0.98 10.05
CA VAL A 63 -1.39 -1.87 9.30
C VAL A 63 -0.55 -1.05 8.30
N ARG A 64 0.69 -1.47 8.02
CA ARG A 64 1.63 -0.77 7.11
C ARG A 64 1.76 -1.53 5.79
N GLY A 65 1.62 -0.85 4.66
CA GLY A 65 1.83 -1.45 3.34
C GLY A 65 3.31 -1.69 3.01
N PRO A 66 3.60 -2.21 1.81
CA PRO A 66 4.96 -2.28 1.27
C PRO A 66 5.63 -0.91 1.25
N SER A 67 6.94 -0.88 1.53
CA SER A 67 7.78 0.31 1.36
C SER A 67 8.49 0.24 0.01
N TRP A 68 8.79 1.38 -0.61
CA TRP A 68 9.67 1.44 -1.77
C TRP A 68 10.80 2.45 -1.52
N THR A 69 11.90 2.26 -2.22
CA THR A 69 13.06 3.13 -2.22
C THR A 69 13.35 3.51 -3.66
N ASN A 70 13.53 4.81 -3.91
CA ASN A 70 13.84 5.34 -5.23
C ASN A 70 15.19 6.05 -5.19
N LEU A 71 16.01 5.82 -6.22
CA LEU A 71 17.29 6.50 -6.40
C LEU A 71 17.27 7.27 -7.71
N ASP A 72 17.40 8.60 -7.61
CA ASP A 72 17.55 9.49 -8.76
C ASP A 72 18.95 10.10 -8.72
N LEU A 73 19.54 10.32 -9.90
CA LEU A 73 20.88 10.87 -10.05
C LEU A 73 20.84 12.11 -10.93
N SER A 74 21.52 13.17 -10.49
CA SER A 74 21.67 14.40 -11.26
C SER A 74 23.12 14.86 -11.26
N LEU A 75 23.66 15.14 -12.44
CA LEU A 75 25.01 15.66 -12.64
C LEU A 75 24.94 16.97 -13.41
N PHE A 76 25.58 18.01 -12.86
CA PHE A 76 25.60 19.35 -13.44
C PHE A 76 27.04 19.82 -13.60
N ARG A 77 27.36 20.41 -14.76
CA ARG A 77 28.66 21.04 -14.99
C ARG A 77 28.51 22.34 -15.76
N ARG A 78 29.13 23.39 -15.25
CA ARG A 78 29.23 24.69 -15.91
C ARG A 78 30.56 24.83 -16.63
N PHE A 79 30.50 25.31 -17.86
CA PHE A 79 31.62 25.62 -18.73
C PHE A 79 31.58 27.13 -19.01
N PRO A 80 32.37 27.94 -18.28
CA PRO A 80 32.48 29.36 -18.57
C PRO A 80 33.23 29.55 -19.90
N ILE A 81 32.62 30.24 -20.85
CA ILE A 81 33.21 30.58 -22.15
C ILE A 81 33.08 32.10 -22.35
N LYS A 82 34.16 32.82 -22.03
CA LYS A 82 34.23 34.29 -22.08
C LYS A 82 33.11 34.94 -21.24
N LYS A 83 32.13 35.58 -21.89
CA LYS A 83 31.00 36.28 -21.25
C LYS A 83 29.74 35.40 -21.11
N VAL A 84 29.80 34.16 -21.57
CA VAL A 84 28.66 33.22 -21.56
C VAL A 84 29.04 32.00 -20.73
N THR A 85 28.08 31.39 -20.03
CA THR A 85 28.29 30.13 -19.32
C THR A 85 27.37 29.08 -19.92
N LEU A 86 27.96 27.97 -20.38
CA LEU A 86 27.20 26.81 -20.83
C LEU A 86 27.04 25.85 -19.65
N GLU A 87 25.85 25.29 -19.47
CA GLU A 87 25.58 24.32 -18.40
C GLU A 87 25.13 22.99 -19.01
N ALA A 88 25.89 21.92 -18.76
CA ALA A 88 25.47 20.56 -19.07
C ALA A 88 24.74 19.98 -17.86
N ARG A 89 23.54 19.43 -18.10
CA ARG A 89 22.72 18.74 -17.11
C ARG A 89 22.43 17.32 -17.59
N ILE A 90 22.69 16.33 -16.73
CA ILE A 90 22.34 14.93 -16.97
C ILE A 90 21.49 14.49 -15.78
N GLU A 91 20.31 13.96 -16.07
CA GLU A 91 19.36 13.46 -15.08
C GLU A 91 19.01 12.02 -15.42
N ALA A 92 19.04 11.14 -14.41
CA ALA A 92 18.62 9.75 -14.51
C ALA A 92 17.66 9.45 -13.36
N PHE A 93 16.46 8.98 -13.69
CA PHE A 93 15.39 8.68 -12.74
C PHE A 93 15.29 7.16 -12.51
N ASN A 94 14.99 6.77 -11.28
CA ASN A 94 14.91 5.37 -10.87
C ASN A 94 16.10 4.54 -11.36
N VAL A 95 17.32 4.99 -11.03
CA VAL A 95 18.59 4.40 -11.48
C VAL A 95 18.72 2.93 -11.11
N THR A 96 18.12 2.53 -9.98
CA THR A 96 18.08 1.13 -9.52
C THR A 96 17.05 0.27 -10.24
N ASN A 97 16.20 0.87 -11.10
CA ASN A 97 15.06 0.22 -11.74
C ASN A 97 14.15 -0.50 -10.72
N THR A 98 13.91 0.11 -9.56
CA THR A 98 13.08 -0.45 -8.50
C THR A 98 11.60 -0.23 -8.85
N PRO A 99 10.77 -1.29 -8.96
CA PRO A 99 9.35 -1.11 -9.26
C PRO A 99 8.59 -0.57 -8.04
N HIS A 100 7.73 0.43 -8.28
CA HIS A 100 6.85 1.01 -7.26
C HIS A 100 5.43 0.46 -7.41
N PHE A 101 5.02 -0.43 -6.51
CA PHE A 101 3.71 -1.07 -6.58
C PHE A 101 2.68 -0.35 -5.74
N GLY A 102 1.70 0.31 -6.34
CA GLY A 102 0.61 0.96 -5.59
C GLY A 102 -0.04 0.04 -4.55
N GLN A 103 -0.33 0.60 -3.37
CA GLN A 103 -0.96 -0.15 -2.29
C GLN A 103 -2.42 -0.47 -2.62
N ARG A 104 -2.71 -1.76 -2.83
CA ARG A 104 -4.09 -2.24 -2.85
C ARG A 104 -4.56 -2.48 -1.41
N GLN A 105 -5.73 -1.94 -1.06
CA GLN A 105 -6.32 -2.17 0.26
C GLN A 105 -6.64 -3.66 0.44
N LEU A 106 -6.35 -4.19 1.63
CA LEU A 106 -6.78 -5.53 2.00
C LEU A 106 -8.29 -5.50 2.25
N ARG A 107 -9.04 -6.12 1.33
CA ARG A 107 -10.50 -6.27 1.43
C ARG A 107 -10.85 -7.75 1.45
N LEU A 108 -11.56 -8.20 2.49
CA LEU A 108 -12.15 -9.55 2.48
C LEU A 108 -13.44 -9.53 1.64
N ALA A 109 -13.40 -10.15 0.46
CA ALA A 109 -14.55 -10.26 -0.46
C ALA A 109 -15.52 -11.38 -0.07
N ALA A 110 -16.82 -11.21 -0.37
CA ALA A 110 -17.83 -12.21 -0.08
C ALA A 110 -17.64 -13.38 -1.03
N ARG A 111 -17.46 -14.58 -0.47
CA ARG A 111 -17.45 -15.79 -1.29
C ARG A 111 -18.88 -15.97 -1.77
N LEU A 112 -19.11 -15.76 -3.06
CA LEU A 112 -20.33 -16.20 -3.71
C LEU A 112 -20.22 -17.72 -3.81
N SER A 113 -20.99 -18.42 -2.99
CA SER A 113 -21.27 -19.84 -3.21
C SER A 113 -22.33 -19.90 -4.29
N PHE A 114 -22.01 -20.49 -5.45
CA PHE A 114 -23.01 -21.01 -6.39
C PHE A 114 -23.40 -22.42 -5.98
#